data_AF-A0A6N7KP68-F1
#
_entry.id   AF-A0A6N7KP68-F1
#
_cell.length_a   1.000
_cell.length_b   1.000
_cell.length_c   1.000
_cell.angle_alpha   90.00
_cell.angle_beta   90.00
_cell.angle_gamma   90.00
#
_symmetry.space_group_name_H-M   'P 1'
#
loop_
_entity.id
_entity.type
_entity.pdbx_description
1 polymer ?
#
loop_
_entity_poly.entity_id
_entity_poly.type
_entity_poly.pdbx_seq_one_letter_code
_entity_poly.pdbx_strand_id
1 'polypeptide(L)'
;MRVIHEMKFVARLASGADEWSCPACGRRVTLRRLPDPELTVLDPGDESAVHVGVIEPDGRAAAAAEKYGLGPVQDIPRPPAPAAPASPDADDRRWLAEIGIDWDGDAAA
;
A
#
# COMPACT_ATOMS: atom_id res chain seq x y z
N MET A 1 6.69 21.45 -1.80
CA MET A 1 5.56 20.64 -1.31
C MET A 1 6.16 19.38 -0.69
N ARG A 2 5.89 19.05 0.58
CA ARG A 2 6.44 17.82 1.17
C ARG A 2 5.59 16.63 0.72
N VAL A 3 6.24 15.52 0.37
CA VAL A 3 5.55 14.27 0.02
C VAL A 3 4.88 13.73 1.27
N ILE A 4 3.64 13.24 1.14
CA ILE A 4 2.89 12.65 2.25
C ILE A 4 2.85 11.13 2.05
N HIS A 5 3.23 10.38 3.06
CA HIS A 5 3.08 8.94 3.10
C HIS A 5 2.03 8.54 4.14
N GLU A 6 1.13 7.64 3.74
CA GLU A 6 0.21 7.01 4.66
C GLU A 6 0.92 5.89 5.43
N MET A 7 0.87 5.93 6.76
CA MET A 7 1.28 4.83 7.62
C MET A 7 0.12 3.87 7.85
N LYS A 8 0.40 2.57 7.79
CA LYS A 8 -0.54 1.50 8.08
C LYS A 8 -0.27 0.94 9.47
N PHE A 9 -1.34 0.69 10.21
CA PHE A 9 -1.28 -0.01 11.48
C PHE A 9 -0.84 -1.46 11.25
N VAL A 10 0.16 -1.92 12.02
CA VAL A 10 0.68 -3.29 11.93
C VAL A 10 0.08 -4.15 13.02
N ALA A 11 0.32 -3.77 14.28
CA ALA A 11 -0.12 -4.55 15.44
C ALA A 11 -0.03 -3.72 16.72
N ARG A 12 -0.69 -4.21 17.78
CA ARG A 12 -0.47 -3.77 19.16
C ARG A 12 0.60 -4.66 19.79
N LEU A 13 1.70 -4.06 20.25
CA LEU A 13 2.78 -4.78 20.92
C LEU A 13 2.40 -5.16 22.36
N ALA A 14 3.11 -6.13 22.93
CA ALA A 14 2.93 -6.54 24.33
C ALA A 14 3.18 -5.40 25.34
N SER A 15 3.97 -4.40 24.95
CA SER A 15 4.18 -3.16 25.72
C SER A 15 2.96 -2.24 25.76
N GLY A 16 1.93 -2.52 24.96
CA GLY A 16 0.77 -1.66 24.78
C GLY A 16 0.94 -0.58 23.71
N ALA A 17 2.12 -0.46 23.07
CA ALA A 17 2.36 0.46 21.98
C ALA A 17 1.81 -0.07 20.64
N ASP A 18 1.26 0.82 19.82
CA ASP A 18 0.83 0.51 18.44
C ASP A 18 2.04 0.58 17.50
N GLU A 19 2.32 -0.49 16.76
CA GLU A 19 3.31 -0.49 15.68
C GLU A 19 2.68 -0.01 14.37
N TRP A 20 3.39 0.88 13.68
CA TRP A 20 2.98 1.46 12.41
C TRP A 20 4.12 1.33 11.40
N SER A 21 3.76 1.03 10.14
CA SER A 21 4.71 0.91 9.03
C SER A 21 4.25 1.73 7.83
N CYS A 22 5.20 2.41 7.20
CA CYS A 22 5.01 3.11 5.94
C CYS A 22 5.39 2.19 4.77
N PRO A 23 4.44 1.73 3.93
CA PRO A 23 4.75 0.88 2.78
C PRO A 23 5.53 1.62 1.68
N ALA A 24 5.49 2.96 1.64
CA ALA A 24 6.16 3.74 0.60
C ALA A 24 7.68 3.85 0.77
N CYS A 25 8.19 3.99 1.99
CA CYS A 25 9.61 4.20 2.28
C CYS A 25 10.19 3.29 3.36
N GLY A 26 9.39 2.35 3.91
CA GLY A 26 9.83 1.41 4.93
C GLY A 26 9.94 1.97 6.35
N ARG A 27 9.55 3.24 6.60
CA ARG A 27 9.58 3.82 7.96
C ARG A 27 8.72 3.01 8.92
N ARG A 28 9.25 2.67 10.10
CA ARG A 28 8.53 1.96 11.17
C ARG A 28 8.65 2.71 12.49
N VAL A 29 7.54 2.84 13.20
CA VAL A 29 7.49 3.50 14.50
C VAL A 29 6.58 2.73 15.46
N THR A 30 6.81 2.89 16.75
CA THR A 30 5.85 2.53 17.79
C THR A 30 5.26 3.78 18.42
N LEU A 31 3.96 3.78 18.64
CA LEU A 31 3.22 4.85 19.27
C LEU A 31 2.53 4.33 20.54
N ARG A 32 2.98 4.79 21.70
CA ARG A 32 2.22 4.70 22.95
C ARG A 32 1.16 5.79 22.92
N ARG A 33 -0.10 5.41 23.17
CA ARG A 33 -1.22 6.35 23.29
C ARG A 33 -1.30 6.92 24.71
N LEU A 34 -2.28 7.78 24.97
CA LEU A 34 -2.57 8.32 26.30
C LEU A 34 -2.62 7.21 27.37
N PRO A 35 -2.22 7.52 28.63
CA PRO A 35 -1.99 8.86 29.18
C PRO A 35 -0.61 9.46 28.87
N ASP A 36 0.39 8.64 28.58
CA ASP A 36 1.78 9.07 28.35
C ASP A 36 2.13 8.83 26.88
N PRO A 37 1.82 9.77 25.95
CA PRO A 37 2.07 9.56 24.54
C PRO A 37 3.58 9.53 24.27
N GLU A 38 4.03 8.51 23.57
CA GLU A 38 5.44 8.28 23.26
C GLU A 38 5.54 7.77 21.82
N LEU A 39 6.42 8.37 21.02
CA LEU A 39 6.72 7.90 19.67
C LEU A 39 8.18 7.47 19.60
N THR A 40 8.42 6.21 19.26
CA THR A 40 9.75 5.65 19.06
C THR A 40 9.91 5.27 17.60
N VAL A 41 11.00 5.71 16.98
CA VAL A 41 11.33 5.31 15.60
C VAL A 41 12.10 3.99 15.65
N LEU A 42 11.58 2.97 14.98
CA LEU A 42 12.24 1.67 14.83
C LEU A 42 13.12 1.67 13.58
N ASP A 43 12.55 2.08 12.45
CA ASP A 43 13.24 2.22 11.17
C ASP A 43 12.95 3.61 10.60
N PRO A 44 13.95 4.41 10.20
CA PRO A 44 13.73 5.81 9.82
C PRO A 44 13.02 5.99 8.48
N GLY A 45 13.26 5.14 7.48
CA GLY A 45 12.75 5.35 6.12
C GLY A 45 13.12 6.73 5.56
N ASP A 46 12.21 7.37 4.81
CA ASP A 46 12.41 8.73 4.29
C ASP A 46 12.00 9.81 5.32
N GLU A 47 12.97 10.44 5.97
CA GLU A 47 12.71 11.49 6.97
C GLU A 47 12.23 12.82 6.40
N SER A 48 12.33 13.01 5.08
CA SER A 48 11.85 14.22 4.39
C SER A 48 10.35 14.19 4.11
N ALA A 49 9.74 12.99 4.11
CA ALA A 49 8.31 12.78 3.92
C ALA A 49 7.51 13.01 5.21
N VAL A 50 6.30 13.55 5.06
CA VAL A 50 5.33 13.67 6.15
C VAL A 50 4.57 12.36 6.26
N HIS A 51 4.67 11.71 7.42
CA HIS A 51 4.00 10.44 7.68
C HIS A 51 2.70 10.67 8.45
N VAL A 52 1.59 10.13 7.95
CA VAL A 52 0.27 10.30 8.53
C VAL A 52 -0.41 8.94 8.67
N GLY A 53 -0.94 8.63 9.85
CA GLY A 53 -1.74 7.44 10.11
C GLY A 53 -3.00 7.78 10.89
N VAL A 54 -4.06 6.98 10.73
CA VAL A 54 -5.35 7.19 11.40
C VAL A 54 -5.57 6.07 12.42
N ILE A 55 -5.56 6.43 13.71
CA ILE A 55 -5.68 5.47 14.83
C ILE A 55 -7.11 4.93 14.95
N GLU A 56 -8.10 5.80 14.81
CA GLU A 56 -9.53 5.48 14.91
C GLU A 56 -10.22 5.98 13.64
N PRO A 57 -10.28 5.15 12.58
CA PRO A 57 -10.88 5.54 11.32
C PRO A 57 -12.41 5.54 11.47
N ASP A 58 -12.95 6.69 11.86
CA ASP A 58 -14.38 7.00 11.73
C ASP A 58 -14.61 7.98 10.56
N GLY A 59 -15.88 8.27 10.25
CA GLY A 59 -16.23 9.20 9.17
C GLY A 59 -15.68 10.62 9.36
N ARG A 60 -15.46 11.04 10.61
CA ARG A 60 -14.88 12.36 10.93
C ARG A 60 -13.38 12.36 10.70
N ALA A 61 -12.68 11.30 11.11
CA ALA A 61 -11.26 11.10 10.90
C ALA A 61 -10.94 11.02 9.41
N ALA A 62 -11.76 10.32 8.63
CA ALA A 62 -11.63 10.26 7.17
C ALA A 62 -11.72 11.65 6.51
N ALA A 63 -12.75 12.45 6.85
CA ALA A 63 -12.89 13.82 6.35
C ALA A 63 -11.72 14.73 6.78
N ALA A 64 -11.21 14.55 8.00
CA ALA A 64 -10.04 15.31 8.47
C ALA A 64 -8.74 14.88 7.79
N ALA A 65 -8.64 13.63 7.34
CA ALA A 65 -7.48 13.07 6.66
C ALA A 65 -7.43 13.43 5.16
N GLU A 66 -8.59 13.72 4.55
CA GLU A 66 -8.72 14.15 3.15
C GLU A 66 -7.87 15.39 2.83
N LYS A 67 -7.76 16.35 3.76
CA LYS A 67 -6.91 17.54 3.60
C LYS A 67 -5.41 17.23 3.45
N TYR A 68 -5.01 16.01 3.81
CA TYR A 68 -3.65 15.47 3.65
C TYR A 68 -3.55 14.45 2.51
N GLY A 69 -4.57 14.34 1.67
CA GLY A 69 -4.61 13.37 0.56
C GLY A 69 -4.90 11.93 0.99
N LEU A 70 -5.32 11.72 2.24
CA LEU A 70 -5.72 10.40 2.74
C LEU A 70 -7.23 10.25 2.60
N GLY A 71 -7.66 9.72 1.46
CA GLY A 71 -9.08 9.42 1.19
C GLY A 71 -9.45 7.98 1.52
N PRO A 72 -10.75 7.66 1.60
CA PRO A 72 -11.20 6.28 1.63
C PRO A 72 -10.74 5.56 0.35
N VAL A 73 -10.56 4.24 0.43
CA VAL A 73 -10.32 3.39 -0.75
C VAL A 73 -11.39 3.71 -1.78
N GLN A 74 -10.97 4.22 -2.94
CA GLN A 74 -11.85 4.42 -4.07
C GLN A 74 -11.93 3.10 -4.82
N ASP A 75 -13.13 2.55 -4.92
CA ASP A 75 -13.40 1.57 -5.97
C ASP A 75 -13.43 2.34 -7.29
N ILE A 76 -12.33 2.25 -8.04
CA ILE A 76 -12.27 2.81 -9.39
C ILE A 76 -12.80 1.71 -10.30
N PRO A 77 -13.99 1.87 -10.91
CA PRO A 77 -14.54 0.85 -11.80
C PRO A 77 -13.53 0.59 -12.90
N ARG A 78 -13.11 -0.67 -13.04
CA ARG A 78 -12.27 -1.08 -14.16
C ARG A 78 -13.02 -0.71 -15.45
N PRO A 79 -12.42 0.10 -16.35
CA PRO A 79 -13.01 0.32 -17.67
C PRO A 79 -13.40 -1.02 -18.31
N PRO A 80 -14.46 -1.10 -19.11
CA PRO A 80 -14.79 -2.32 -19.81
C PRO A 80 -13.53 -2.83 -20.50
N ALA A 81 -13.22 -4.12 -20.28
CA ALA A 81 -12.06 -4.72 -20.90
C ALA A 81 -12.13 -4.41 -22.41
N PRO A 82 -11.02 -3.99 -23.04
CA PRO A 82 -10.93 -4.01 -24.49
C PRO A 82 -11.41 -5.38 -24.98
N ALA A 83 -12.01 -5.43 -26.17
CA ALA A 83 -12.25 -6.71 -26.85
C ALA A 83 -10.98 -7.57 -26.69
N ALA A 84 -11.17 -8.84 -26.29
CA ALA A 84 -10.08 -9.71 -25.86
C ALA A 84 -8.83 -9.49 -26.72
N PRO A 85 -7.65 -9.28 -26.11
CA PRO A 85 -6.43 -9.09 -26.89
C PRO A 85 -6.34 -10.26 -27.87
N ALA A 86 -6.05 -9.95 -29.14
CA ALA A 86 -5.78 -11.00 -30.11
C ALA A 86 -4.74 -11.94 -29.51
N SER A 87 -4.96 -13.25 -29.65
CA SER A 87 -3.94 -14.23 -29.26
C SER A 87 -2.58 -13.77 -29.81
N PRO A 88 -1.49 -13.89 -29.03
CA PRO A 88 -0.16 -13.50 -29.48
C PRO A 88 0.10 -14.06 -30.88
N ASP A 89 0.75 -13.29 -31.74
CA ASP A 89 1.10 -13.77 -33.07
C ASP A 89 2.22 -14.82 -32.98
N ALA A 90 2.73 -15.26 -34.14
CA ALA A 90 3.76 -16.29 -34.18
C ALA A 90 5.10 -15.84 -33.57
N ASP A 91 5.45 -14.56 -33.71
CA ASP A 91 6.71 -14.04 -33.17
C ASP A 91 6.63 -13.91 -31.64
N ASP A 92 5.50 -13.44 -31.13
CA ASP A 92 5.23 -13.38 -29.69
C ASP A 92 5.23 -14.78 -29.07
N ARG A 93 4.58 -15.78 -29.69
CA ARG A 93 4.61 -17.17 -29.21
C ARG A 93 6.02 -17.75 -29.16
N ARG A 94 6.84 -17.47 -30.18
CA ARG A 94 8.23 -17.94 -30.21
C ARG A 94 9.01 -17.34 -29.04
N TRP A 95 8.90 -16.04 -28.82
CA TRP A 95 9.57 -15.37 -27.72
C TRP A 95 9.10 -15.89 -26.35
N LEU A 96 7.79 -16.12 -26.17
CA LEU A 96 7.24 -16.68 -24.93
C LEU A 96 7.83 -18.08 -24.63
N ALA A 97 7.91 -18.94 -25.64
CA ALA A 97 8.52 -20.26 -25.51
C ALA A 97 10.03 -20.16 -25.17
N GLU A 98 10.75 -19.20 -25.75
CA GLU A 98 12.16 -18.95 -25.45
C GLU A 98 12.40 -18.58 -23.97
N ILE A 99 11.47 -17.88 -23.34
CA ILE A 99 11.53 -17.55 -21.91
C ILE A 99 10.86 -18.58 -21.00
N GLY A 100 10.42 -19.71 -21.56
CA GLY A 100 9.84 -20.84 -20.82
C GLY A 100 8.37 -20.69 -20.46
N ILE A 101 7.63 -19.81 -21.12
CA ILE A 101 6.19 -19.64 -20.94
C ILE A 101 5.47 -20.36 -22.09
N ASP A 102 4.73 -21.42 -21.75
CA ASP A 102 3.82 -22.08 -22.70
C ASP A 102 2.46 -21.37 -22.71
N TRP A 103 2.19 -20.66 -23.81
CA TRP A 103 0.94 -19.93 -23.98
C TRP A 103 -0.26 -20.85 -24.24
N ASP A 104 -0.03 -22.02 -24.86
CA ASP A 104 -1.08 -22.96 -25.27
C ASP A 104 -1.21 -24.14 -24.29
N GLY A 105 -0.45 -24.14 -23.19
CA GLY A 105 -0.50 -25.14 -22.13
C GLY A 105 -1.74 -25.01 -21.24
N ASP A 106 -2.18 -26.12 -20.65
CA ASP A 106 -3.24 -26.11 -19.64
C ASP A 106 -2.84 -25.18 -18.49
N ALA A 107 -3.75 -24.26 -18.14
CA ALA A 107 -3.54 -23.20 -17.16
C ALA A 107 -2.87 -23.73 -15.87
N ALA A 108 -1.94 -22.94 -15.33
CA ALA A 108 -1.21 -23.23 -14.09
C ALA A 108 -2.15 -23.81 -13.01
N ALA A 109 -1.88 -25.05 -12.61
CA ALA A 109 -2.50 -25.72 -11.46
C ALA A 109 -1.93 -25.20 -10.13
#